data_AF-I0FEX1-F1
#
_entry.id   AF-I0FEX1-F1
#
_cell.length_a   1.000
_cell.length_b   1.000
_cell.length_c   1.000
_cell.angle_alpha   90.00
_cell.angle_beta   90.00
_cell.angle_gamma   90.00
#
_symmetry.space_group_name_H-M   'P 1'
#
loop_
_entity.id
_entity.type
_entity.pdbx_description
1 polymer ?
#
loop_
_entity_poly.entity_id
_entity_poly.type
_entity_poly.pdbx_seq_one_letter_code
_entity_poly.pdbx_strand_id
1 'polypeptide(L)'
;MNKNKSILILYITLFLYGCDTDKFSNTLKTQSSTTLTTEQKLTTQKPNVTMQKSKIYSSQKPILTAEEKDKFELLKYALKMDLKAYQKNYTNPKAKKVANIYSNIINWISNNLHIQEQKDLINAFSHVYTFIKNKIDNNPNMNIMQYIESAYYNFQDDEYKKAHTYDSKLYGNLHGEKHNSITMFFYLIKLNAIERQTNLQDNEEFYKNAIQKIKNELQDKTSDSYKHSLALSKD
;
A
#
# COMPACT_ATOMS: atom_id res chain seq x y z
N MET A 1 -25.50 20.61 -33.02
CA MET A 1 -24.16 20.14 -32.61
C MET A 1 -24.27 18.80 -31.85
N ASN A 2 -24.78 17.74 -32.52
CA ASN A 2 -25.18 16.47 -31.87
C ASN A 2 -24.63 15.20 -32.56
N LYS A 3 -23.67 15.33 -33.49
CA LYS A 3 -23.14 14.17 -34.24
C LYS A 3 -21.97 13.44 -33.54
N ASN A 4 -21.40 14.01 -32.49
CA ASN A 4 -20.18 13.46 -31.85
C ASN A 4 -20.47 12.63 -30.59
N LYS A 5 -21.69 12.66 -30.03
CA LYS A 5 -22.06 11.86 -28.84
C LYS A 5 -22.46 10.42 -29.20
N SER A 6 -23.09 10.20 -30.35
CA SER A 6 -23.49 8.85 -30.79
C SER A 6 -22.30 7.96 -31.18
N ILE A 7 -21.21 8.54 -31.71
CA ILE A 7 -19.99 7.80 -32.05
C ILE A 7 -19.27 7.30 -30.78
N LEU A 8 -19.23 8.12 -29.73
CA LEU A 8 -18.55 7.77 -28.49
C LEU A 8 -19.24 6.61 -27.75
N ILE A 9 -20.57 6.53 -27.82
CA ILE A 9 -21.35 5.43 -27.22
C ILE A 9 -21.17 4.12 -28.00
N LEU A 10 -21.00 4.19 -29.33
CA LEU A 10 -20.81 3.02 -30.18
C LEU A 10 -19.46 2.31 -29.91
N TYR A 11 -18.40 3.08 -29.61
CA TYR A 11 -17.08 2.51 -29.30
C TYR A 11 -17.05 1.80 -27.94
N ILE A 12 -17.80 2.29 -26.95
CA ILE A 12 -17.86 1.66 -25.62
C ILE A 12 -18.63 0.33 -25.67
N THR A 13 -19.65 0.20 -26.52
CA THR A 13 -20.40 -1.05 -26.69
C THR A 13 -19.62 -2.11 -27.47
N LEU A 14 -18.81 -1.72 -28.47
CA LEU A 14 -17.91 -2.63 -29.19
C LEU A 14 -16.75 -3.14 -28.31
N PHE A 15 -16.24 -2.33 -27.39
CA PHE A 15 -15.16 -2.74 -26.47
C PHE A 15 -15.64 -3.72 -25.39
N LEU A 16 -16.93 -3.70 -25.03
CA LEU A 16 -17.53 -4.59 -24.03
C LEU A 16 -18.06 -5.91 -24.63
N TYR A 17 -18.20 -6.00 -25.95
CA TYR A 17 -18.65 -7.22 -26.66
C TYR A 17 -17.48 -8.01 -27.30
N GLY A 18 -16.24 -7.53 -27.15
CA GLY A 18 -15.02 -8.15 -27.68
C GLY A 18 -14.22 -9.00 -26.69
N CYS A 19 -14.72 -9.21 -25.47
CA CYS A 19 -14.12 -10.11 -24.48
C CYS A 19 -15.11 -11.23 -24.12
N ASP A 20 -15.50 -12.02 -25.11
CA ASP A 20 -15.81 -13.43 -24.89
C ASP A 20 -15.80 -14.15 -26.24
N THR A 21 -15.30 -15.39 -26.24
CA THR A 21 -15.03 -16.32 -27.38
C THR A 21 -13.74 -16.02 -28.15
N ASP A 22 -12.73 -16.90 -28.25
CA ASP A 22 -12.71 -18.35 -28.54
C ASP A 22 -11.69 -19.14 -27.66
N LYS A 23 -11.99 -20.31 -27.08
CA LYS A 23 -12.14 -21.68 -27.65
C LYS A 23 -10.92 -22.27 -28.39
N PHE A 24 -10.27 -23.26 -27.75
CA PHE A 24 -9.76 -24.53 -28.33
C PHE A 24 -9.68 -25.54 -27.16
N SER A 25 -10.53 -26.56 -27.00
CA SER A 25 -10.78 -27.80 -27.76
C SER A 25 -9.60 -28.81 -27.77
N ASN A 26 -9.95 -30.05 -27.38
CA ASN A 26 -9.29 -31.34 -27.63
C ASN A 26 -8.23 -31.85 -26.64
N THR A 27 -8.68 -32.68 -25.70
CA THR A 27 -8.16 -34.07 -25.57
C THR A 27 -9.18 -34.95 -24.86
N LEU A 28 -9.92 -35.75 -25.65
CA LEU A 28 -10.59 -36.97 -25.20
C LEU A 28 -9.69 -38.13 -25.63
N LYS A 29 -9.15 -38.88 -24.66
CA LYS A 29 -8.57 -40.21 -24.87
C LYS A 29 -9.29 -41.21 -23.96
N THR A 30 -10.10 -42.04 -24.63
CA THR A 30 -10.32 -43.49 -24.43
C THR A 30 -10.96 -44.07 -23.16
N GLN A 31 -11.99 -44.89 -23.44
CA GLN A 31 -12.51 -46.08 -22.72
C GLN A 31 -13.32 -45.80 -21.44
N SER A 32 -14.49 -46.42 -21.21
CA SER A 32 -15.08 -47.64 -21.74
C SER A 32 -16.60 -47.59 -21.71
N SER A 33 -17.19 -48.34 -22.63
CA SER A 33 -18.62 -48.57 -22.81
C SER A 33 -19.19 -49.49 -21.74
N THR A 34 -20.38 -49.16 -21.21
CA THR A 34 -21.37 -50.19 -20.85
C THR A 34 -22.77 -49.67 -21.17
N THR A 35 -23.35 -50.28 -22.21
CA THR A 35 -24.75 -50.21 -22.62
C THR A 35 -25.64 -50.83 -21.56
N LEU A 36 -26.80 -50.23 -21.26
CA LEU A 36 -28.05 -50.95 -21.00
C LEU A 36 -29.25 -50.07 -21.42
N THR A 37 -29.98 -50.61 -22.39
CA THR A 37 -31.28 -50.24 -22.94
C THR A 37 -32.38 -50.16 -21.87
N THR A 38 -33.39 -49.29 -22.04
CA THR A 38 -34.83 -49.63 -22.25
C THR A 38 -35.68 -48.34 -22.41
N GLU A 39 -36.73 -48.46 -23.20
CA GLU A 39 -37.57 -47.46 -23.87
C GLU A 39 -38.50 -46.59 -22.98
N GLN A 40 -38.82 -45.43 -23.56
CA GLN A 40 -40.07 -44.64 -23.50
C GLN A 40 -41.02 -44.75 -22.29
N LYS A 41 -41.25 -43.60 -21.63
CA LYS A 41 -42.60 -43.00 -21.57
C LYS A 41 -42.56 -41.51 -21.24
N LEU A 42 -43.17 -40.71 -22.12
CA LEU A 42 -43.51 -39.31 -21.88
C LEU A 42 -44.60 -39.26 -20.79
N THR A 43 -44.29 -38.68 -19.64
CA THR A 43 -45.31 -38.14 -18.73
C THR A 43 -44.82 -36.83 -18.15
N THR A 44 -45.53 -35.77 -18.52
CA THR A 44 -45.39 -34.40 -18.07
C THR A 44 -45.54 -34.32 -16.55
N GLN A 45 -44.43 -34.19 -15.82
CA GLN A 45 -44.43 -33.74 -14.43
C GLN A 45 -43.48 -32.56 -14.28
N LYS A 46 -44.06 -31.41 -13.96
CA LYS A 46 -43.41 -30.18 -13.50
C LYS A 46 -42.41 -30.53 -12.39
N PRO A 47 -41.09 -30.29 -12.53
CA PRO A 47 -40.22 -30.33 -11.37
C PRO A 47 -40.50 -29.08 -10.55
N ASN A 48 -41.03 -29.27 -9.35
CA ASN A 48 -41.08 -28.25 -8.33
C ASN A 48 -39.63 -28.02 -7.87
N VAL A 49 -38.92 -27.13 -8.56
CA VAL A 49 -37.56 -26.74 -8.17
C VAL A 49 -37.68 -25.87 -6.93
N THR A 50 -37.63 -26.51 -5.77
CA THR A 50 -37.26 -25.82 -4.53
C THR A 50 -35.86 -25.28 -4.76
N MET A 51 -35.75 -23.99 -5.09
CA MET A 51 -34.48 -23.29 -5.05
C MET A 51 -33.96 -23.39 -3.62
N GLN A 52 -33.07 -24.36 -3.37
CA GLN A 52 -32.13 -24.26 -2.27
C GLN A 52 -31.39 -22.94 -2.49
N LYS A 53 -31.73 -21.93 -1.70
CA LYS A 53 -30.89 -20.76 -1.50
C LYS A 53 -29.53 -21.29 -1.05
N SER A 54 -28.61 -21.47 -1.99
CA SER A 54 -27.20 -21.59 -1.68
C SER A 54 -26.86 -20.39 -0.82
N LYS A 55 -26.55 -20.62 0.47
CA LYS A 55 -25.90 -19.62 1.31
C LYS A 55 -24.57 -19.31 0.64
N ILE A 56 -24.56 -18.27 -0.18
CA ILE A 56 -23.35 -17.71 -0.74
C ILE A 56 -22.55 -17.18 0.44
N TYR A 57 -21.39 -17.81 0.63
CA TYR A 57 -20.21 -17.39 1.38
C TYR A 57 -20.40 -16.18 2.30
N SER A 58 -20.29 -16.46 3.61
CA SER A 58 -19.76 -15.54 4.62
C SER A 58 -18.76 -14.58 3.98
N SER A 59 -19.12 -13.31 3.83
CA SER A 59 -18.18 -12.24 3.48
C SER A 59 -17.15 -12.13 4.60
N GLN A 60 -16.07 -12.89 4.46
CA GLN A 60 -15.00 -12.90 5.42
C GLN A 60 -14.45 -11.47 5.47
N LYS A 61 -14.57 -10.81 6.63
CA LYS A 61 -14.07 -9.44 6.80
C LYS A 61 -12.61 -9.44 6.33
N PRO A 62 -12.18 -8.44 5.55
CA PRO A 62 -10.80 -8.37 5.10
C PRO A 62 -9.88 -8.37 6.33
N ILE A 63 -8.83 -9.19 6.28
CA ILE A 63 -7.77 -9.29 7.29
C ILE A 63 -6.43 -9.24 6.55
N LEU A 64 -5.39 -8.69 7.20
CA LEU A 64 -4.02 -8.75 6.70
C LEU A 64 -3.43 -10.15 6.89
N THR A 65 -2.77 -10.66 5.85
CA THR A 65 -1.84 -11.79 5.92
C THR A 65 -0.65 -11.48 6.84
N ALA A 66 0.15 -12.48 7.21
CA ALA A 66 1.35 -12.27 8.04
C ALA A 66 2.35 -11.32 7.37
N GLU A 67 2.61 -11.50 6.07
CA GLU A 67 3.51 -10.62 5.31
C GLU A 67 2.97 -9.18 5.23
N GLU A 68 1.67 -9.01 4.99
CA GLU A 68 1.03 -7.69 5.00
C GLU A 68 1.17 -7.01 6.38
N LYS A 69 1.01 -7.76 7.48
CA LYS A 69 1.20 -7.23 8.83
C LYS A 69 2.64 -6.75 9.05
N ASP A 70 3.63 -7.54 8.66
CA ASP A 70 5.05 -7.18 8.82
C ASP A 70 5.40 -5.91 8.03
N LYS A 71 4.93 -5.82 6.77
CA LYS A 71 5.09 -4.62 5.94
C LYS A 71 4.39 -3.40 6.56
N PHE A 72 3.18 -3.59 7.07
CA PHE A 72 2.42 -2.50 7.68
C PHE A 72 3.03 -2.00 8.99
N GLU A 73 3.50 -2.90 9.84
CA GLU A 73 4.20 -2.54 11.08
C GLU A 73 5.50 -1.80 10.77
N LEU A 74 6.25 -2.19 9.74
CA LEU A 74 7.42 -1.44 9.31
C LEU A 74 7.05 -0.03 8.82
N LEU A 75 6.04 0.11 7.97
CA LEU A 75 5.58 1.41 7.50
C LEU A 75 5.18 2.30 8.69
N LYS A 76 4.36 1.78 9.61
CA LYS A 76 3.97 2.50 10.83
C LYS A 76 5.18 2.90 11.67
N TYR A 77 6.15 2.00 11.83
CA TYR A 77 7.37 2.27 12.58
C TYR A 77 8.14 3.44 11.94
N ALA A 78 8.34 3.42 10.62
CA ALA A 78 9.02 4.50 9.92
C ALA A 78 8.28 5.85 10.02
N LEU A 79 6.95 5.87 9.89
CA LEU A 79 6.15 7.09 10.08
C LEU A 79 6.28 7.63 11.52
N LYS A 80 6.29 6.75 12.53
CA LYS A 80 6.50 7.14 13.94
C LYS A 80 7.91 7.68 14.20
N MET A 81 8.92 7.12 13.54
CA MET A 81 10.28 7.62 13.61
C MET A 81 10.39 9.02 13.02
N ASP A 82 9.76 9.26 11.87
CA ASP A 82 9.67 10.62 11.29
C ASP A 82 8.95 11.59 12.21
N LEU A 83 7.82 11.17 12.80
CA LEU A 83 7.07 11.98 13.76
C LEU A 83 7.94 12.36 14.98
N LYS A 84 8.64 11.40 15.58
CA LYS A 84 9.55 11.63 16.71
C LYS A 84 10.65 12.63 16.33
N ALA A 85 11.26 12.45 15.16
CA ALA A 85 12.27 13.37 14.64
C ALA A 85 11.69 14.77 14.43
N TYR A 86 10.49 14.90 13.85
CA TYR A 86 9.84 16.18 13.63
C TYR A 86 9.52 16.91 14.95
N GLN A 87 8.92 16.21 15.92
CA GLN A 87 8.59 16.80 17.23
C GLN A 87 9.83 17.31 17.98
N LYS A 88 10.97 16.64 17.82
CA LYS A 88 12.22 17.04 18.46
C LYS A 88 12.82 18.31 17.85
N ASN A 89 12.72 18.47 16.53
CA ASN A 89 13.38 19.58 15.82
C ASN A 89 12.47 20.82 15.66
N TYR A 90 11.15 20.68 15.80
CA TYR A 90 10.22 21.79 15.61
C TYR A 90 9.22 21.89 16.78
N THR A 91 9.30 23.00 17.51
CA THR A 91 8.49 23.22 18.73
C THR A 91 7.47 24.36 18.61
N ASN A 92 7.43 25.05 17.48
CA ASN A 92 6.50 26.17 17.25
C ASN A 92 5.04 25.68 17.17
N PRO A 93 4.03 26.56 17.40
CA PRO A 93 2.62 26.15 17.44
C PRO A 93 2.11 25.47 16.16
N LYS A 94 2.56 25.92 14.98
CA LYS A 94 2.19 25.28 13.71
C LYS A 94 2.74 23.86 13.63
N ALA A 95 4.01 23.66 13.99
CA ALA A 95 4.64 22.36 14.02
C ALA A 95 3.95 21.40 15.02
N LYS A 96 3.56 21.89 16.21
CA LYS A 96 2.76 21.09 17.16
C LYS A 96 1.44 20.63 16.55
N LYS A 97 0.73 21.51 15.83
CA LYS A 97 -0.50 21.15 15.11
C LYS A 97 -0.26 20.08 14.05
N VAL A 98 0.78 20.22 13.22
CA VAL A 98 1.17 19.22 12.22
C VAL A 98 1.50 17.89 12.86
N ALA A 99 2.29 17.89 13.94
CA ALA A 99 2.67 16.68 14.66
C ALA A 99 1.45 15.94 15.25
N ASN A 100 0.50 16.68 15.81
CA ASN A 100 -0.75 16.10 16.34
C ASN A 100 -1.57 15.44 15.23
N ILE A 101 -1.77 16.14 14.11
CA ILE A 101 -2.49 15.60 12.95
C ILE A 101 -1.77 14.36 12.40
N TYR A 102 -0.44 14.39 12.30
CA TYR A 102 0.33 13.26 11.81
C TYR A 102 0.21 12.05 12.75
N SER A 103 0.29 12.26 14.06
CA SER A 103 0.03 11.23 15.08
C SER A 103 -1.37 10.62 14.92
N ASN A 104 -2.39 11.47 14.75
CA ASN A 104 -3.76 11.02 14.60
C ASN A 104 -3.98 10.22 13.30
N ILE A 105 -3.33 10.61 12.19
CA ILE A 105 -3.36 9.83 10.94
C ILE A 105 -2.76 8.44 11.16
N ILE A 106 -1.59 8.35 11.82
CA ILE A 106 -0.94 7.07 12.13
C ILE A 106 -1.85 6.20 13.01
N ASN A 107 -2.51 6.79 14.01
CA ASN A 107 -3.45 6.09 14.88
C ASN A 107 -4.71 5.64 14.11
N TRP A 108 -5.22 6.50 13.24
CA TRP A 108 -6.39 6.23 12.41
C TRP A 108 -6.16 5.01 11.51
N ILE A 109 -5.06 4.98 10.74
CA ILE A 109 -4.74 3.81 9.91
C ILE A 109 -4.42 2.55 10.71
N SER A 110 -4.02 2.68 11.99
CA SER A 110 -3.74 1.54 12.85
C SER A 110 -5.02 0.82 13.32
N ASN A 111 -6.19 1.43 13.16
CA ASN A 111 -7.46 0.82 13.51
C ASN A 111 -7.90 -0.18 12.42
N ASN A 112 -8.25 -1.40 12.83
CA ASN A 112 -8.71 -2.47 11.93
C ASN A 112 -10.00 -2.15 11.17
N LEU A 113 -10.73 -1.10 11.54
CA LEU A 113 -11.85 -0.57 10.76
C LEU A 113 -11.41 -0.01 9.39
N HIS A 114 -10.12 0.35 9.25
CA HIS A 114 -9.54 0.93 8.03
C HIS A 114 -8.62 -0.07 7.29
N ILE A 115 -8.99 -1.36 7.32
CA ILE A 115 -8.17 -2.45 6.76
C ILE A 115 -7.92 -2.29 5.26
N GLN A 116 -8.84 -1.67 4.51
CA GLN A 116 -8.64 -1.45 3.08
C GLN A 116 -7.58 -0.38 2.84
N GLU A 117 -7.59 0.70 3.62
CA GLU A 117 -6.55 1.73 3.59
C GLU A 117 -5.19 1.17 4.00
N GLN A 118 -5.15 0.25 4.97
CA GLN A 118 -3.92 -0.48 5.32
C GLN A 118 -3.39 -1.26 4.12
N LYS A 119 -4.24 -2.05 3.44
CA LYS A 119 -3.85 -2.84 2.26
C LYS A 119 -3.35 -1.96 1.11
N ASP A 120 -4.04 -0.86 0.84
CA ASP A 120 -3.66 0.10 -0.18
C ASP A 120 -2.27 0.72 0.09
N LEU A 121 -2.01 1.09 1.35
CA LEU A 121 -0.70 1.60 1.77
C LEU A 121 0.40 0.55 1.69
N ILE A 122 0.13 -0.69 2.10
CA ILE A 122 1.09 -1.81 2.01
C ILE A 122 1.47 -2.09 0.56
N ASN A 123 0.47 -2.11 -0.33
CA ASN A 123 0.71 -2.30 -1.75
C ASN A 123 1.57 -1.17 -2.32
N ALA A 124 1.24 0.09 -2.01
CA ALA A 124 2.04 1.25 -2.43
C ALA A 124 3.47 1.22 -1.86
N PHE A 125 3.63 0.80 -0.61
CA PHE A 125 4.91 0.71 0.10
C PHE A 125 5.81 -0.43 -0.42
N SER A 126 5.28 -1.38 -1.19
CA SER A 126 5.98 -2.64 -1.49
C SER A 126 7.35 -2.44 -2.15
N HIS A 127 7.51 -1.49 -3.07
CA HIS A 127 8.80 -1.24 -3.69
C HIS A 127 9.81 -0.58 -2.72
N VAL A 128 9.37 0.28 -1.80
CA VAL A 128 10.23 0.83 -0.74
C VAL A 128 10.66 -0.27 0.22
N TYR A 129 9.72 -1.15 0.59
CA TYR A 129 10.01 -2.31 1.42
C TYR A 129 11.09 -3.20 0.78
N THR A 130 10.95 -3.51 -0.51
CA THR A 130 11.96 -4.28 -1.27
C THR A 130 13.30 -3.55 -1.32
N PHE A 131 13.30 -2.23 -1.55
CA PHE A 131 14.53 -1.43 -1.51
C PHE A 131 15.25 -1.55 -0.16
N ILE A 132 14.52 -1.39 0.95
CA ILE A 132 15.07 -1.52 2.30
C ILE A 132 15.60 -2.94 2.55
N LYS A 133 14.84 -3.97 2.15
CA LYS A 133 15.26 -5.36 2.29
C LYS A 133 16.57 -5.64 1.56
N ASN A 134 16.70 -5.20 0.31
CA ASN A 134 17.93 -5.37 -0.46
C ASN A 134 19.14 -4.71 0.21
N LYS A 135 18.96 -3.53 0.84
CA LYS A 135 20.04 -2.88 1.61
C LYS A 135 20.46 -3.70 2.84
N ILE A 136 19.52 -4.36 3.50
CA ILE A 136 19.78 -5.20 4.69
C ILE A 136 20.39 -6.54 4.31
N ASP A 137 19.99 -7.16 3.21
CA ASP A 137 20.54 -8.45 2.78
C ASP A 137 22.04 -8.35 2.47
N ASN A 138 22.51 -7.14 2.09
CA ASN A 138 23.93 -6.81 1.95
C ASN A 138 24.64 -6.46 3.28
N ASN A 139 23.91 -6.40 4.40
CA ASN A 139 24.37 -5.98 5.73
C ASN A 139 23.73 -6.85 6.84
N PRO A 140 24.08 -8.15 6.94
CA PRO A 140 23.29 -9.17 7.65
C PRO A 140 23.23 -9.05 9.19
N ASN A 141 23.96 -8.08 9.78
CA ASN A 141 24.02 -7.91 11.24
C ASN A 141 22.91 -7.01 11.82
N MET A 142 21.92 -6.65 11.00
CA MET A 142 20.88 -5.68 11.37
C MET A 142 19.51 -6.15 10.89
N ASN A 143 18.49 -6.05 11.74
CA ASN A 143 17.12 -6.30 11.33
C ASN A 143 16.48 -5.04 10.71
N ILE A 144 15.33 -5.20 10.03
CA ILE A 144 14.71 -4.10 9.27
C ILE A 144 14.25 -2.92 10.12
N MET A 145 13.86 -3.15 11.37
CA MET A 145 13.50 -2.05 12.28
C MET A 145 14.74 -1.28 12.72
N GLN A 146 15.82 -1.99 13.07
CA GLN A 146 17.11 -1.38 13.38
C GLN A 146 17.66 -0.57 12.20
N TYR A 147 17.46 -1.05 10.96
CA TYR A 147 17.83 -0.29 9.77
C TYR A 147 17.13 1.06 9.69
N ILE A 148 15.81 1.08 9.91
CA ILE A 148 15.05 2.34 9.96
C ILE A 148 15.52 3.19 11.14
N GLU A 149 15.71 2.61 12.32
CA GLU A 149 16.14 3.35 13.51
C GLU A 149 17.50 4.04 13.34
N SER A 150 18.48 3.31 12.81
CA SER A 150 19.83 3.79 12.53
C SER A 150 19.86 4.80 11.38
N ALA A 151 18.93 4.73 10.43
CA ALA A 151 18.77 5.80 9.45
C ALA A 151 18.42 7.14 10.12
N TYR A 152 17.71 7.13 11.26
CA TYR A 152 17.39 8.33 12.01
C TYR A 152 18.50 8.79 12.98
N TYR A 153 19.72 8.23 12.91
CA TYR A 153 20.86 8.55 13.80
C TYR A 153 21.00 10.04 14.13
N ASN A 154 20.97 10.92 13.12
CA ASN A 154 21.16 12.37 13.31
C ASN A 154 20.06 13.03 14.16
N PHE A 155 18.88 12.42 14.22
CA PHE A 155 17.71 12.88 14.96
C PHE A 155 17.57 12.20 16.33
N GLN A 156 18.36 11.16 16.61
CA GLN A 156 18.37 10.48 17.92
C GLN A 156 19.03 11.34 19.01
N ASP A 157 18.82 10.95 20.26
CA ASP A 157 19.47 11.56 21.43
C ASP A 157 20.97 11.25 21.50
N ASP A 158 21.64 11.89 22.45
CA ASP A 158 23.10 11.78 22.60
C ASP A 158 23.52 10.41 23.14
N GLU A 159 22.66 9.72 23.87
CA GLU A 159 22.92 8.37 24.37
C GLU A 159 23.01 7.38 23.20
N TYR A 160 22.01 7.41 22.31
CA TYR A 160 22.02 6.61 21.09
C TYR A 160 23.26 6.90 20.23
N LYS A 161 23.59 8.19 20.05
CA LYS A 161 24.74 8.62 19.24
C LYS A 161 26.09 8.24 19.84
N LYS A 162 26.21 8.09 21.16
CA LYS A 162 27.42 7.57 21.81
C LYS A 162 27.58 6.07 21.61
N ALA A 163 26.47 5.33 21.55
CA ALA A 163 26.47 3.88 21.41
C ALA A 163 26.54 3.38 19.95
N HIS A 164 26.29 4.25 18.97
CA HIS A 164 26.19 3.88 17.55
C HIS A 164 27.04 4.80 16.67
N THR A 165 27.35 4.37 15.46
CA THR A 165 28.05 5.18 14.45
C THR A 165 27.21 5.25 13.19
N TYR A 166 27.11 6.44 12.59
CA TYR A 166 26.42 6.62 11.31
C TYR A 166 27.20 5.96 10.17
N ASP A 167 26.51 5.14 9.37
CA ASP A 167 27.07 4.53 8.17
C ASP A 167 26.54 5.22 6.89
N SER A 168 27.37 6.09 6.31
CA SER A 168 27.02 6.78 5.06
C SER A 168 26.98 5.87 3.83
N LYS A 169 27.63 4.70 3.86
CA LYS A 169 27.53 3.72 2.76
C LYS A 169 26.16 3.06 2.77
N LEU A 170 25.61 2.82 3.95
CA LEU A 170 24.31 2.16 4.11
C LEU A 170 23.13 3.08 3.81
N TYR A 171 23.21 4.34 4.25
CA TYR A 171 22.10 5.29 4.18
C TYR A 171 22.26 6.39 3.14
N GLY A 172 23.44 6.47 2.51
CA GLY A 172 23.81 7.53 1.58
C GLY A 172 24.39 8.76 2.29
N ASN A 173 24.77 9.74 1.45
CA ASN A 173 25.23 11.04 1.94
C ASN A 173 24.08 11.82 2.56
N LEU A 174 24.43 12.75 3.45
CA LEU A 174 23.45 13.65 4.04
C LEU A 174 23.03 14.73 3.04
N HIS A 175 21.75 15.09 3.10
CA HIS A 175 21.04 16.11 2.35
C HIS A 175 20.42 17.10 3.34
N GLY A 176 20.37 18.39 2.95
CA GLY A 176 19.67 19.44 3.72
C GLY A 176 19.98 19.42 5.22
N GLU A 177 18.94 19.39 6.05
CA GLU A 177 19.00 19.37 7.53
C GLU A 177 19.44 18.00 8.10
N LYS A 178 20.54 17.43 7.59
CA LYS A 178 21.13 16.14 8.02
C LYS A 178 20.26 14.91 7.71
N HIS A 179 19.37 15.00 6.74
CA HIS A 179 18.59 13.86 6.25
C HIS A 179 19.42 12.98 5.33
N ASN A 180 19.41 11.67 5.50
CA ASN A 180 19.86 10.72 4.47
C ASN A 180 18.71 10.29 3.55
N SER A 181 18.95 9.39 2.60
CA SER A 181 17.92 8.93 1.65
C SER A 181 16.66 8.39 2.32
N ILE A 182 16.77 7.64 3.42
CA ILE A 182 15.59 7.09 4.10
C ILE A 182 14.82 8.18 4.83
N THR A 183 15.51 9.00 5.63
CA THR A 183 14.84 10.05 6.41
C THR A 183 14.28 11.17 5.52
N MET A 184 14.93 11.48 4.39
CA MET A 184 14.44 12.45 3.42
C MET A 184 13.15 11.95 2.75
N PHE A 185 13.07 10.65 2.45
CA PHE A 185 11.88 10.04 1.86
C PHE A 185 10.64 10.27 2.74
N PHE A 186 10.70 9.86 4.01
CA PHE A 186 9.58 10.02 4.94
C PHE A 186 9.31 11.48 5.32
N TYR A 187 10.36 12.31 5.40
CA TYR A 187 10.22 13.75 5.57
C TYR A 187 9.37 14.36 4.44
N LEU A 188 9.69 14.04 3.18
CA LEU A 188 8.98 14.58 2.01
C LEU A 188 7.55 14.05 1.92
N ILE A 189 7.31 12.79 2.29
CA ILE A 189 5.94 12.24 2.42
C ILE A 189 5.11 13.08 3.39
N LYS A 190 5.58 13.29 4.63
CA LYS A 190 4.89 14.12 5.62
C LYS A 190 4.70 15.54 5.10
N LEU A 191 5.74 16.12 4.53
CA LEU A 191 5.73 17.49 4.03
C LEU A 191 4.64 17.69 2.97
N ASN A 192 4.57 16.80 1.98
CA ASN A 192 3.64 16.89 0.86
C ASN A 192 2.22 16.45 1.23
N ALA A 193 2.07 15.40 2.03
CA ALA A 193 0.76 14.87 2.39
C ALA A 193 0.05 15.70 3.48
N ILE A 194 0.80 16.33 4.39
CA ILE A 194 0.25 16.94 5.61
C ILE A 194 0.67 18.41 5.71
N GLU A 195 1.95 18.69 5.88
CA GLU A 195 2.42 20.01 6.35
C GLU A 195 2.17 21.16 5.37
N ARG A 196 2.24 20.89 4.06
CA ARG A 196 1.95 21.87 2.99
C ARG A 196 0.46 22.08 2.72
N GLN A 197 -0.43 21.32 3.37
CA GLN A 197 -1.86 21.49 3.18
C GLN A 197 -2.33 22.82 3.80
N THR A 198 -3.07 23.62 3.03
CA THR A 198 -3.51 24.96 3.42
C THR A 198 -4.54 24.95 4.56
N ASN A 199 -5.34 23.88 4.64
CA ASN A 199 -6.40 23.73 5.63
C ASN A 199 -6.16 22.49 6.49
N LEU A 200 -5.24 22.62 7.46
CA LEU A 200 -4.96 21.56 8.43
C LEU A 200 -6.15 21.38 9.37
N GLN A 201 -6.83 20.23 9.25
CA GLN A 201 -7.98 19.86 10.05
C GLN A 201 -7.74 18.51 10.74
N ASP A 202 -8.25 18.40 11.97
CA ASP A 202 -8.26 17.16 12.75
C ASP A 202 -9.62 16.48 12.54
N ASN A 203 -9.79 15.83 11.40
CA ASN A 203 -11.00 15.08 11.05
C ASN A 203 -10.72 13.97 10.04
N GLU A 204 -11.68 13.05 9.91
CA GLU A 204 -11.55 11.87 9.07
C GLU A 204 -11.39 12.20 7.57
N GLU A 205 -12.04 13.25 7.08
CA GLU A 205 -11.92 13.68 5.68
C GLU A 205 -10.48 14.10 5.35
N PHE A 206 -9.87 14.89 6.23
CA PHE A 206 -8.45 15.25 6.12
C PHE A 206 -7.56 14.01 6.16
N TYR A 207 -7.85 13.05 7.05
CA TYR A 207 -7.08 11.81 7.16
C TYR A 207 -7.12 10.98 5.88
N LYS A 208 -8.31 10.77 5.30
CA LYS A 208 -8.45 10.07 4.02
C LYS A 208 -7.67 10.74 2.89
N ASN A 209 -7.75 12.06 2.80
CA ASN A 209 -7.00 12.84 1.82
C ASN A 209 -5.48 12.74 2.02
N ALA A 210 -5.01 12.80 3.27
CA ALA A 210 -3.60 12.64 3.61
C ALA A 210 -3.11 11.22 3.28
N ILE A 211 -3.89 10.18 3.57
CA ILE A 211 -3.56 8.79 3.22
C ILE A 211 -3.47 8.58 1.72
N GLN A 212 -4.38 9.16 0.94
CA GLN A 212 -4.29 9.09 -0.52
C GLN A 212 -3.01 9.77 -1.04
N LYS A 213 -2.59 10.90 -0.44
CA LYS A 213 -1.32 11.56 -0.79
C LYS A 213 -0.11 10.72 -0.39
N ILE A 214 -0.10 10.14 0.83
CA ILE A 214 0.96 9.23 1.28
C ILE A 214 1.06 8.04 0.32
N LYS A 215 -0.07 7.42 -0.05
CA LYS A 215 -0.13 6.33 -1.02
C LYS A 215 0.51 6.72 -2.34
N ASN A 216 0.20 7.91 -2.88
CA ASN A 216 0.76 8.39 -4.14
C ASN A 216 2.28 8.59 -4.04
N GLU A 217 2.76 9.24 -2.97
CA GLU A 217 4.19 9.46 -2.74
C GLU A 217 4.97 8.16 -2.59
N LEU A 218 4.37 7.18 -1.90
CA LEU A 218 4.89 5.82 -1.83
C LEU A 218 4.91 5.23 -3.24
N GLN A 219 3.78 5.02 -3.89
CA GLN A 219 3.68 4.21 -5.10
C GLN A 219 4.48 4.74 -6.31
N ASP A 220 4.59 6.06 -6.46
CA ASP A 220 5.15 6.69 -7.65
C ASP A 220 6.68 6.89 -7.54
N LYS A 221 7.45 6.14 -8.34
CA LYS A 221 8.91 6.31 -8.46
C LYS A 221 9.32 7.63 -9.13
N THR A 222 8.36 8.44 -9.54
CA THR A 222 8.58 9.80 -10.03
C THR A 222 8.11 10.87 -9.04
N SER A 223 7.64 10.47 -7.85
CA SER A 223 7.27 11.39 -6.78
C SER A 223 8.46 12.22 -6.30
N ASP A 224 8.18 13.37 -5.72
CA ASP A 224 9.20 14.23 -5.11
C ASP A 224 9.95 13.47 -4.02
N SER A 225 9.22 12.72 -3.18
CA SER A 225 9.83 11.91 -2.13
C SER A 225 10.83 10.92 -2.72
N TYR A 226 10.47 10.16 -3.77
CA TYR A 226 11.40 9.20 -4.37
C TYR A 226 12.59 9.86 -5.06
N LYS A 227 12.35 10.83 -5.95
CA LYS A 227 13.37 11.50 -6.78
C LYS A 227 14.45 12.18 -5.94
N HIS A 228 14.06 12.81 -4.84
CA HIS A 228 14.98 13.57 -4.00
C HIS A 228 15.55 12.75 -2.85
N SER A 229 15.35 11.43 -2.83
CA SER A 229 15.83 10.58 -1.74
C SER A 229 16.31 9.19 -2.16
N LEU A 230 15.41 8.21 -2.35
CA LEU A 230 15.74 6.81 -2.64
C LEU A 230 16.41 6.67 -4.00
N ALA A 231 16.03 7.47 -4.99
CA ALA A 231 16.67 7.49 -6.31
C ALA A 231 18.14 7.92 -6.27
N LEU A 232 18.55 8.66 -5.22
CA LEU A 232 19.91 9.15 -5.02
C LEU A 232 20.77 8.19 -4.19
N SER A 233 20.15 7.15 -3.60
CA SER A 233 20.86 6.11 -2.88
C SER A 233 21.54 5.21 -3.91
N LYS A 234 22.87 5.32 -4.02
CA LYS A 234 23.66 4.41 -4.86
C LYS A 234 23.71 3.03 -4.21
N ASP A 235 23.80 1.99 -5.03
CA ASP A 235 24.05 0.62 -4.58
C ASP A 235 25.45 0.47 -3.99
#